data_AF-A0A844BDR3-F1
#
_entry.id   AF-A0A844BDR3-F1
#
_cell.length_a   1.000
_cell.length_b   1.000
_cell.length_c   1.000
_cell.angle_alpha   90.00
_cell.angle_beta   90.00
_cell.angle_gamma   90.00
#
_symmetry.space_group_name_H-M   'P 1'
#
loop_
_entity.id
_entity.type
_entity.pdbx_description
1 polymer ?
#
loop_
_entity_poly.entity_id
_entity_poly.type
_entity_poly.pdbx_seq_one_letter_code
_entity_poly.pdbx_strand_id
1 'polypeptide(L)'
;MAEARPAGPPPWLEGLTICGGAWVLLVSIPLALGGIGITWDGLNHHLYLGWTAQHQRFDRDVVAASYQVFQFPYANWPLYKLALSGVSGPVAGVFLASVQWLAVPAVWMIACRCIPGRDWFAAMFRAFAVVLAFSSGLVLSFFDSTINDLIACIPLMWAVAFSLPIPKDDGQTCSPGLRFVALAGLLAGASVALKLSNGPVAAALPVIWSFGAGAVASRWRTMAVGIVATGLGFTMSYSYWGWLLWEYAGNPVYPFCNACFQPVRDLLGWKP
;
A
#
# COMPACT_ATOMS: atom_id res chain seq x y z
N MET A 1 -29.56 1.37 -36.24
CA MET A 1 -29.82 0.59 -35.01
C MET A 1 -28.46 0.12 -34.50
N ALA A 2 -28.03 0.58 -33.33
CA ALA A 2 -26.78 0.08 -32.74
C ALA A 2 -27.03 -1.36 -32.26
N GLU A 3 -26.27 -2.32 -32.77
CA GLU A 3 -26.32 -3.70 -32.29
C GLU A 3 -26.08 -3.75 -30.78
N ALA A 4 -26.95 -4.44 -30.06
CA ALA A 4 -26.77 -4.69 -28.64
C ALA A 4 -25.50 -5.50 -28.45
N ARG A 5 -24.50 -4.91 -27.79
CA ARG A 5 -23.23 -5.59 -27.51
C ARG A 5 -23.48 -6.82 -26.64
N PRO A 6 -22.75 -7.92 -26.86
CA PRO A 6 -22.93 -9.13 -26.08
C PRO A 6 -22.63 -8.88 -24.61
N ALA A 7 -23.49 -9.42 -23.74
CA ALA A 7 -23.28 -9.36 -22.30
C ALA A 7 -21.95 -10.03 -21.93
N GLY A 8 -21.15 -9.32 -21.13
CA GLY A 8 -19.89 -9.79 -20.59
C GLY A 8 -20.06 -10.74 -19.42
N PRO A 9 -18.95 -11.25 -18.86
CA PRO A 9 -18.98 -12.11 -17.69
C PRO A 9 -19.56 -11.37 -16.46
N PRO A 10 -20.13 -12.09 -15.49
CA PRO A 10 -20.53 -11.46 -14.23
C PRO A 10 -19.28 -10.93 -13.50
N PRO A 11 -19.38 -9.81 -12.76
CA PRO A 11 -18.21 -9.13 -12.18
C PRO A 11 -17.32 -10.00 -11.30
N TRP A 12 -17.91 -10.96 -10.57
CA TRP A 12 -17.14 -11.88 -9.72
C TRP A 12 -16.29 -12.84 -10.57
N LEU A 13 -16.81 -13.34 -11.70
CA LEU A 13 -16.08 -14.23 -12.59
C LEU A 13 -14.98 -13.47 -13.34
N GLU A 14 -15.28 -12.25 -13.78
CA GLU A 14 -14.29 -11.34 -14.34
C GLU A 14 -13.14 -11.10 -13.37
N GLY A 15 -13.45 -10.69 -12.13
CA GLY A 15 -12.45 -10.43 -11.10
C GLY A 15 -11.61 -11.65 -10.78
N LEU A 16 -12.23 -12.83 -10.63
CA LEU A 16 -11.50 -14.09 -10.42
C LEU A 16 -10.57 -14.42 -11.58
N THR A 17 -11.02 -14.22 -12.82
CA THR A 17 -10.23 -14.53 -14.02
C THR A 17 -9.03 -13.59 -14.13
N ILE A 18 -9.25 -12.29 -13.98
CA ILE A 18 -8.19 -11.28 -14.07
C ILE A 18 -7.20 -11.44 -12.91
N CYS A 19 -7.69 -11.53 -11.68
CA CYS A 19 -6.82 -11.63 -10.51
C CYS A 19 -6.08 -12.97 -10.47
N GLY A 20 -6.76 -14.08 -10.79
CA GLY A 20 -6.14 -15.41 -10.85
C GLY A 20 -5.10 -15.51 -11.97
N GLY A 21 -5.42 -15.00 -13.17
CA GLY A 21 -4.47 -14.94 -14.29
C GLY A 21 -3.25 -14.09 -13.96
N ALA A 22 -3.46 -12.91 -13.37
CA ALA A 22 -2.36 -12.05 -12.92
C ALA A 22 -1.49 -12.74 -11.85
N TRP A 23 -2.10 -13.45 -10.89
CA TRP A 23 -1.33 -14.21 -9.89
C TRP A 23 -0.41 -15.22 -10.56
N VAL A 24 -0.95 -16.05 -11.46
CA VAL A 24 -0.17 -17.06 -12.21
C VAL A 24 0.99 -16.42 -12.98
N LEU A 25 0.73 -15.31 -13.67
CA LEU A 25 1.76 -14.59 -14.42
C LEU A 25 2.84 -14.02 -13.50
N LEU A 26 2.47 -13.37 -12.40
CA LEU A 26 3.41 -12.71 -11.49
C LEU A 26 4.27 -13.72 -10.72
N VAL A 27 3.70 -14.85 -10.27
CA VAL A 27 4.50 -15.91 -9.61
C VAL A 27 5.35 -16.69 -10.59
N SER A 28 5.03 -16.68 -11.90
CA SER A 28 5.88 -17.31 -12.91
C SER A 28 7.23 -16.63 -13.09
N ILE A 29 7.35 -15.33 -12.76
CA ILE A 29 8.59 -14.56 -12.85
C ILE A 29 9.71 -15.19 -11.99
N PRO A 30 9.58 -15.30 -10.65
CA PRO A 30 10.62 -15.90 -9.83
C PRO A 30 10.82 -17.40 -10.11
N LEU A 31 9.79 -18.11 -10.56
CA LEU A 31 9.90 -19.52 -10.96
C LEU A 31 10.77 -19.68 -12.22
N ALA A 32 10.55 -18.86 -13.24
CA ALA A 32 11.30 -18.89 -14.49
C ALA A 32 12.76 -18.46 -14.30
N LEU A 33 13.01 -17.52 -13.39
CA LEU A 33 14.36 -17.07 -13.04
C LEU A 33 15.10 -18.03 -12.11
N GLY A 34 14.39 -18.99 -11.50
CA GLY A 34 14.98 -19.89 -10.51
C GLY A 34 15.33 -19.21 -9.18
N GLY A 35 14.79 -18.02 -8.92
CA GLY A 35 15.06 -17.26 -7.70
C GLY A 35 14.58 -15.82 -7.75
N ILE A 36 14.97 -15.07 -6.73
CA ILE A 36 14.83 -13.61 -6.65
C ILE A 36 16.19 -12.97 -6.41
N GLY A 37 16.41 -11.80 -6.97
CA GLY A 37 17.57 -10.96 -6.74
C GLY A 37 17.48 -10.26 -5.39
N ILE A 38 18.57 -10.31 -4.62
CA ILE A 38 18.72 -9.44 -3.44
C ILE A 38 19.20 -8.09 -3.94
N THR A 39 18.39 -7.05 -3.75
CA THR A 39 18.76 -5.70 -4.17
C THR A 39 19.83 -5.10 -3.27
N TRP A 40 20.42 -3.97 -3.70
CA TRP A 40 21.27 -3.16 -2.83
C TRP A 40 20.54 -2.78 -1.54
N ASP A 41 19.27 -2.36 -1.62
CA ASP A 41 18.43 -2.08 -0.46
C ASP A 41 18.20 -3.34 0.40
N GLY A 42 18.03 -4.49 -0.26
CA GLY A 42 17.95 -5.82 0.36
C GLY A 42 19.12 -6.08 1.31
N LEU A 43 20.34 -5.90 0.80
CA LEU A 43 21.59 -6.09 1.53
C LEU A 43 21.87 -4.96 2.54
N ASN A 44 21.48 -3.73 2.21
CA ASN A 44 21.80 -2.56 3.01
C ASN A 44 20.87 -2.42 4.24
N HIS A 45 19.56 -2.47 4.05
CA HIS A 45 18.61 -2.15 5.12
C HIS A 45 17.38 -3.05 5.21
N HIS A 46 16.89 -3.71 4.15
CA HIS A 46 15.66 -4.52 4.28
C HIS A 46 15.86 -5.72 5.22
N LEU A 47 16.91 -6.51 5.04
CA LEU A 47 17.18 -7.65 5.94
C LEU A 47 17.46 -7.18 7.38
N TYR A 48 18.22 -6.09 7.53
CA TYR A 48 18.51 -5.50 8.83
C TYR A 48 17.25 -5.00 9.53
N LEU A 49 16.38 -4.24 8.84
CA LEU A 49 15.11 -3.79 9.39
C LEU A 49 14.19 -4.96 9.73
N GLY A 50 14.11 -5.97 8.87
CA GLY A 50 13.34 -7.17 9.16
C GLY A 50 13.80 -7.87 10.44
N TRP A 51 15.10 -7.83 10.75
CA TRP A 51 15.64 -8.32 12.01
C TRP A 51 15.27 -7.42 13.20
N THR A 52 15.41 -6.09 13.05
CA THR A 52 15.09 -5.13 14.13
C THR A 52 13.61 -5.05 14.46
N ALA A 53 12.72 -5.52 13.57
CA ALA A 53 11.29 -5.70 13.87
C ALA A 53 11.04 -6.61 15.09
N GLN A 54 11.97 -7.51 15.42
CA GLN A 54 11.86 -8.39 16.60
C GLN A 54 12.58 -7.83 17.83
N HIS A 55 13.71 -7.16 17.62
CA HIS A 55 14.52 -6.58 18.68
C HIS A 55 15.13 -5.27 18.17
N GLN A 56 14.67 -4.13 18.69
CA GLN A 56 15.34 -2.87 18.42
C GLN A 56 16.77 -2.93 18.98
N ARG A 57 17.70 -2.22 18.33
CA ARG A 57 19.14 -2.22 18.68
C ARG A 57 19.74 -0.81 18.61
N PHE A 58 18.93 0.22 18.88
CA PHE A 58 19.36 1.62 18.73
C PHE A 58 20.54 1.99 19.64
N ASP A 59 20.68 1.28 20.77
CA ASP A 59 21.76 1.42 21.76
C ASP A 59 23.05 0.67 21.40
N ARG A 60 23.01 -0.22 20.40
CA ARG A 60 24.13 -1.10 20.04
C ARG A 60 24.70 -0.82 18.66
N ASP A 61 23.81 -0.67 17.69
CA ASP A 61 24.18 -0.64 16.28
C ASP A 61 24.18 0.83 15.81
N VAL A 62 25.38 1.41 15.72
CA VAL A 62 25.55 2.81 15.31
C VAL A 62 25.32 2.93 13.80
N VAL A 63 24.12 3.39 13.40
CA VAL A 63 23.72 3.64 12.00
C VAL A 63 24.14 2.52 11.03
N ALA A 64 23.95 1.26 11.44
CA ALA A 64 24.38 0.07 10.68
C ALA A 64 23.79 -0.01 9.26
N ALA A 65 22.64 0.61 9.03
CA ALA A 65 22.02 0.79 7.72
C ALA A 65 21.79 2.28 7.41
N SER A 66 22.76 3.14 7.75
CA SER A 66 22.63 4.60 7.67
C SER A 66 21.37 5.09 8.42
N TYR A 67 20.69 6.12 7.93
CA TYR A 67 19.43 6.61 8.50
C TYR A 67 18.26 5.63 8.35
N GLN A 68 18.38 4.59 7.51
CA GLN A 68 17.29 3.65 7.27
C GLN A 68 16.97 2.81 8.50
N VAL A 69 17.92 2.67 9.45
CA VAL A 69 17.73 1.91 10.71
C VAL A 69 16.53 2.38 11.54
N PHE A 70 16.10 3.63 11.38
CA PHE A 70 15.00 4.24 12.13
C PHE A 70 13.65 4.10 11.42
N GLN A 71 13.60 3.55 10.21
CA GLN A 71 12.35 3.35 9.49
C GLN A 71 11.51 2.23 10.11
N PHE A 72 10.20 2.29 9.89
CA PHE A 72 9.25 1.29 10.39
C PHE A 72 9.58 -0.09 9.79
N PRO A 73 9.93 -1.10 10.61
CA PRO A 73 10.63 -2.28 10.10
C PRO A 73 9.70 -3.38 9.58
N TYR A 74 8.41 -3.35 9.94
CA TYR A 74 7.53 -4.52 9.82
C TYR A 74 7.19 -4.92 8.38
N ALA A 75 7.31 -4.01 7.41
CA ALA A 75 7.19 -4.36 5.99
C ALA A 75 8.29 -5.33 5.53
N ASN A 76 9.46 -5.28 6.18
CA ASN A 76 10.63 -6.10 5.85
C ASN A 76 10.72 -7.40 6.65
N TRP A 77 9.91 -7.55 7.70
CA TRP A 77 9.93 -8.73 8.56
C TRP A 77 9.67 -10.05 7.81
N PRO A 78 8.71 -10.14 6.85
CA PRO A 78 8.50 -11.36 6.09
C PRO A 78 9.72 -11.78 5.27
N LEU A 79 10.40 -10.83 4.62
CA LEU A 79 11.62 -11.08 3.85
C LEU A 79 12.73 -11.66 4.75
N TYR A 80 12.94 -11.05 5.92
CA TYR A 80 13.92 -11.54 6.89
C TYR A 80 13.61 -12.98 7.35
N LYS A 81 12.33 -13.29 7.63
CA LYS A 81 11.93 -14.65 8.01
C LYS A 81 12.13 -15.68 6.90
N LEU A 82 11.84 -15.31 5.65
CA LEU A 82 12.12 -16.17 4.50
C LEU A 82 13.62 -16.46 4.40
N ALA A 83 14.48 -15.44 4.53
CA ALA A 83 15.93 -15.60 4.46
C ALA A 83 16.47 -16.56 5.52
N LEU A 84 15.88 -16.58 6.73
CA LEU A 84 16.28 -17.51 7.80
C LEU A 84 15.67 -18.90 7.69
N SER A 85 14.55 -19.05 6.99
CA SER A 85 13.82 -20.32 6.94
C SER A 85 14.51 -21.41 6.11
N GLY A 86 15.53 -21.05 5.31
CA GLY A 86 16.25 -21.99 4.44
C GLY A 86 15.44 -22.42 3.20
N VAL A 87 14.30 -21.79 2.92
CA VAL A 87 13.54 -22.04 1.69
C VAL A 87 14.34 -21.63 0.45
N SER A 88 14.08 -22.28 -0.67
CA SER A 88 14.74 -21.93 -1.93
C SER A 88 14.30 -20.55 -2.44
N GLY A 89 15.17 -19.90 -3.23
CA GLY A 89 14.88 -18.62 -3.87
C GLY A 89 13.55 -18.56 -4.62
N PRO A 90 13.19 -19.57 -5.46
CA PRO A 90 11.89 -19.60 -6.12
C PRO A 90 10.72 -19.60 -5.14
N VAL A 91 10.80 -20.37 -4.05
CA VAL A 91 9.72 -20.45 -3.04
C VAL A 91 9.57 -19.11 -2.32
N ALA A 92 10.68 -18.48 -1.94
CA ALA A 92 10.66 -17.12 -1.38
C ALA A 92 10.05 -16.12 -2.37
N GLY A 93 10.41 -16.22 -3.66
CA GLY A 93 9.86 -15.39 -4.71
C GLY A 93 8.35 -15.57 -4.91
N VAL A 94 7.86 -16.80 -4.96
CA VAL A 94 6.40 -17.08 -5.06
C VAL A 94 5.67 -16.48 -3.86
N PHE A 95 6.23 -16.58 -2.66
CA PHE A 95 5.62 -15.96 -1.47
C PHE A 95 5.56 -14.44 -1.60
N LEU A 96 6.69 -13.79 -1.90
CA LEU A 96 6.74 -12.32 -2.02
C LEU A 96 5.86 -11.81 -3.17
N ALA A 97 5.88 -12.47 -4.32
CA ALA A 97 5.01 -12.16 -5.46
C ALA A 97 3.53 -12.32 -5.09
N SER A 98 3.18 -13.32 -4.27
CA SER A 98 1.81 -13.51 -3.78
C SER A 98 1.36 -12.41 -2.83
N VAL A 99 2.26 -11.90 -1.98
CA VAL A 99 1.97 -10.73 -1.13
C VAL A 99 1.77 -9.48 -2.00
N GLN A 100 2.69 -9.23 -2.94
CA GLN A 100 2.62 -8.10 -3.87
C GLN A 100 1.38 -8.15 -4.76
N TRP A 101 0.92 -9.35 -5.14
CA TRP A 101 -0.31 -9.57 -5.91
C TRP A 101 -1.57 -9.00 -5.24
N LEU A 102 -1.58 -8.78 -3.93
CA LEU A 102 -2.73 -8.15 -3.23
C LEU A 102 -3.02 -6.71 -3.72
N ALA A 103 -2.11 -6.10 -4.49
CA ALA A 103 -2.35 -4.87 -5.23
C ALA A 103 -3.28 -5.06 -6.45
N VAL A 104 -3.27 -6.23 -7.11
CA VAL A 104 -4.01 -6.49 -8.35
C VAL A 104 -5.52 -6.32 -8.17
N PRO A 105 -6.18 -6.90 -7.14
CA PRO A 105 -7.61 -6.70 -6.95
C PRO A 105 -8.00 -5.23 -6.71
N ALA A 106 -7.13 -4.45 -6.07
CA ALA A 106 -7.35 -3.01 -5.88
C ALA A 106 -7.32 -2.27 -7.22
N VAL A 107 -6.34 -2.57 -8.08
CA VAL A 107 -6.25 -2.00 -9.44
C VAL A 107 -7.44 -2.42 -10.29
N TRP A 108 -7.84 -3.69 -10.25
CA TRP A 108 -9.03 -4.16 -10.95
C TRP A 108 -10.29 -3.45 -10.47
N MET A 109 -10.44 -3.23 -9.15
CA MET A 109 -11.56 -2.47 -8.60
C MET A 109 -11.54 -1.02 -9.07
N ILE A 110 -10.37 -0.37 -9.12
CA ILE A 110 -10.20 0.98 -9.68
C ILE A 110 -10.64 0.98 -11.16
N ALA A 111 -10.20 0.00 -11.95
CA ALA A 111 -10.60 -0.14 -13.35
C ALA A 111 -12.11 -0.32 -13.50
N CYS A 112 -12.77 -1.06 -12.60
CA CYS A 112 -14.24 -1.18 -12.55
C CYS A 112 -14.94 0.15 -12.29
N ARG A 113 -14.31 1.08 -11.54
CA ARG A 113 -14.89 2.41 -11.31
C ARG A 113 -14.67 3.36 -12.48
N CYS A 114 -13.54 3.24 -13.18
CA CYS A 114 -13.19 4.11 -14.30
C CYS A 114 -13.79 3.66 -15.64
N ILE A 115 -14.02 2.37 -15.82
CA ILE A 115 -14.55 1.77 -17.06
C ILE A 115 -15.89 1.09 -16.71
N PRO A 116 -16.98 1.87 -16.59
CA PRO A 116 -18.30 1.32 -16.31
C PRO A 116 -18.83 0.55 -17.52
N GLY A 117 -19.59 -0.51 -17.28
CA GLY A 117 -20.19 -1.33 -18.33
C GLY A 117 -20.08 -2.82 -18.06
N ARG A 118 -21.07 -3.56 -18.54
CA ARG A 118 -21.21 -5.02 -18.34
C ARG A 118 -21.06 -5.80 -19.64
N ASP A 119 -20.58 -5.17 -20.71
CA ASP A 119 -20.28 -5.83 -21.98
C ASP A 119 -18.85 -6.39 -22.00
N TRP A 120 -18.54 -7.25 -22.98
CA TRP A 120 -17.19 -7.80 -23.16
C TRP A 120 -16.14 -6.72 -23.43
N PHE A 121 -16.52 -5.63 -24.10
CA PHE A 121 -15.61 -4.53 -24.40
C PHE A 121 -15.09 -3.89 -23.12
N ALA A 122 -15.97 -3.56 -22.18
CA ALA A 122 -15.59 -3.00 -20.89
C ALA A 122 -14.73 -3.98 -20.07
N ALA A 123 -15.08 -5.27 -20.06
CA ALA A 123 -14.29 -6.31 -19.38
C ALA A 123 -12.87 -6.42 -19.95
N MET A 124 -12.73 -6.38 -21.28
CA MET A 124 -11.41 -6.39 -21.93
C MET A 124 -10.58 -5.15 -21.59
N PHE A 125 -11.19 -3.96 -21.61
CA PHE A 125 -10.48 -2.72 -21.24
C PHE A 125 -10.05 -2.72 -19.77
N ARG A 126 -10.84 -3.31 -18.86
CA ARG A 126 -10.44 -3.49 -17.46
C ARG A 126 -9.28 -4.46 -17.32
N ALA A 127 -9.27 -5.55 -18.07
CA ALA A 127 -8.13 -6.47 -18.12
C ALA A 127 -6.88 -5.77 -18.65
N PHE A 128 -6.98 -5.00 -19.75
CA PHE A 128 -5.87 -4.21 -20.28
C PHE A 128 -5.36 -3.16 -19.29
N ALA A 129 -6.25 -2.48 -18.56
CA ALA A 129 -5.87 -1.51 -17.54
C ALA A 129 -5.05 -2.16 -16.42
N VAL A 130 -5.45 -3.36 -15.97
CA VAL A 130 -4.68 -4.14 -14.99
C VAL A 130 -3.33 -4.55 -15.56
N VAL A 131 -3.27 -5.09 -16.78
CA VAL A 131 -1.99 -5.45 -17.42
C VAL A 131 -1.06 -4.23 -17.51
N LEU A 132 -1.58 -3.08 -17.96
CA LEU A 132 -0.80 -1.86 -18.12
C LEU A 132 -0.28 -1.32 -16.79
N ALA A 133 -1.05 -1.43 -15.71
CA ALA A 133 -0.64 -1.00 -14.37
C ALA A 133 0.57 -1.78 -13.85
N PHE A 134 0.74 -3.04 -14.26
CA PHE A 134 1.83 -3.91 -13.83
C PHE A 134 2.92 -4.13 -14.89
N SER A 135 2.77 -3.57 -16.10
CA SER A 135 3.73 -3.77 -17.20
C SER A 135 4.89 -2.78 -17.23
N SER A 136 4.97 -1.83 -16.29
CA SER A 136 6.14 -0.94 -16.21
C SER A 136 7.37 -1.73 -15.79
N GLY A 137 8.54 -1.43 -16.38
CA GLY A 137 9.78 -2.14 -16.05
C GLY A 137 10.13 -2.07 -14.56
N LEU A 138 9.82 -0.94 -13.91
CA LEU A 138 10.02 -0.76 -12.47
C LEU A 138 9.10 -1.67 -11.64
N VAL A 139 7.82 -1.78 -11.99
CA VAL A 139 6.88 -2.65 -11.26
C VAL A 139 7.20 -4.12 -11.50
N LEU A 140 7.56 -4.50 -12.73
CA LEU A 140 7.97 -5.87 -13.05
C LEU A 140 9.21 -6.28 -12.26
N SER A 141 10.17 -5.37 -12.05
CA SER A 141 11.36 -5.63 -11.24
C SER A 141 11.08 -5.76 -9.74
N PHE A 142 9.83 -5.59 -9.27
CA PHE A 142 9.49 -5.89 -7.88
C PHE A 142 9.21 -7.38 -7.67
N PHE A 143 8.81 -8.09 -8.73
CA PHE A 143 8.45 -9.51 -8.67
C PHE A 143 9.66 -10.45 -8.81
N ASP A 144 10.81 -9.94 -9.23
CA ASP A 144 12.08 -10.67 -9.26
C ASP A 144 13.05 -10.23 -8.16
N SER A 145 12.64 -9.38 -7.22
CA SER A 145 13.56 -8.75 -6.27
C SER A 145 13.03 -8.61 -4.84
N THR A 146 13.88 -8.12 -3.94
CA THR A 146 13.55 -7.86 -2.53
C THR A 146 13.00 -6.46 -2.26
N ILE A 147 12.54 -5.73 -3.28
CA ILE A 147 11.97 -4.39 -3.13
C ILE A 147 10.60 -4.46 -2.41
N ASN A 148 10.38 -3.58 -1.45
CA ASN A 148 9.18 -3.58 -0.61
C ASN A 148 8.17 -2.46 -0.96
N ASP A 149 8.47 -1.63 -1.96
CA ASP A 149 7.66 -0.46 -2.34
C ASP A 149 6.21 -0.83 -2.64
N LEU A 150 5.99 -1.88 -3.44
CA LEU A 150 4.66 -2.36 -3.76
C LEU A 150 3.95 -2.90 -2.50
N ILE A 151 4.67 -3.62 -1.64
CA ILE A 151 4.11 -4.14 -0.38
C ILE A 151 3.61 -2.99 0.50
N ALA A 152 4.43 -1.94 0.66
CA ALA A 152 4.08 -0.78 1.46
C ALA A 152 2.92 0.04 0.88
N CYS A 153 2.72 0.03 -0.44
CA CYS A 153 1.67 0.79 -1.11
C CYS A 153 0.34 0.02 -1.29
N ILE A 154 0.30 -1.31 -1.09
CA ILE A 154 -0.94 -2.12 -1.17
C ILE A 154 -2.11 -1.47 -0.39
N PRO A 155 -1.97 -1.06 0.89
CA PRO A 155 -3.09 -0.49 1.62
C PRO A 155 -3.56 0.84 1.00
N LEU A 156 -2.64 1.66 0.47
CA LEU A 156 -2.98 2.90 -0.22
C LEU A 156 -3.72 2.64 -1.54
N MET A 157 -3.36 1.60 -2.30
CA MET A 157 -4.11 1.23 -3.50
C MET A 157 -5.55 0.84 -3.18
N TRP A 158 -5.75 0.08 -2.11
CA TRP A 158 -7.09 -0.22 -1.60
C TRP A 158 -7.83 1.03 -1.09
N ALA A 159 -7.12 1.96 -0.44
CA ALA A 159 -7.69 3.23 -0.03
C ALA A 159 -8.23 4.03 -1.24
N VAL A 160 -7.47 4.10 -2.34
CA VAL A 160 -7.93 4.71 -3.58
C VAL A 160 -9.14 3.97 -4.14
N ALA A 161 -9.10 2.63 -4.23
CA ALA A 161 -10.22 1.83 -4.74
C ALA A 161 -11.53 2.06 -3.97
N PHE A 162 -11.46 2.18 -2.65
CA PHE A 162 -12.63 2.47 -1.80
C PHE A 162 -13.07 3.94 -1.82
N SER A 163 -12.19 4.85 -2.21
CA SER A 163 -12.47 6.29 -2.29
C SER A 163 -13.15 6.72 -3.59
N LEU A 164 -13.01 5.94 -4.66
CA LEU A 164 -13.60 6.28 -5.95
C LEU A 164 -15.14 6.11 -5.93
N PRO A 165 -15.90 6.98 -6.61
CA PRO A 165 -17.34 6.81 -6.79
C PRO A 165 -17.70 5.46 -7.40
N ILE A 166 -18.90 4.97 -7.10
CA ILE A 166 -19.43 3.71 -7.64
C ILE A 166 -20.34 4.05 -8.84
N PRO A 167 -20.03 3.57 -10.05
CA PRO A 167 -20.91 3.73 -11.20
C PRO A 167 -22.23 2.99 -11.02
N LYS A 168 -23.31 3.57 -11.54
CA LYS A 168 -24.64 2.96 -11.64
C LYS A 168 -25.00 2.69 -13.09
N ASP A 169 -25.96 1.79 -13.30
CA ASP A 169 -26.43 1.38 -14.63
C ASP A 169 -27.12 2.53 -15.41
N ASP A 170 -27.58 3.57 -14.72
CA ASP A 170 -28.19 4.78 -15.30
C ASP A 170 -27.16 5.84 -15.74
N GLY A 171 -25.86 5.52 -15.70
CA GLY A 171 -24.76 6.43 -16.02
C GLY A 171 -24.44 7.44 -14.92
N GLN A 172 -25.16 7.43 -13.80
CA GLN A 172 -24.83 8.24 -12.64
C GLN A 172 -23.74 7.57 -11.79
N THR A 173 -23.16 8.33 -10.87
CA THR A 173 -22.26 7.81 -9.85
C THR A 173 -22.85 8.05 -8.47
N CYS A 174 -22.60 7.14 -7.53
CA CYS A 174 -22.85 7.41 -6.12
C CYS A 174 -21.54 7.53 -5.35
N SER A 175 -21.52 8.47 -4.41
CA SER A 175 -20.45 8.61 -3.43
C SER A 175 -20.24 7.30 -2.68
N PRO A 176 -18.99 6.96 -2.33
CA PRO A 176 -18.74 5.86 -1.40
C PRO A 176 -19.47 6.09 -0.08
N GLY A 177 -20.01 5.03 0.52
CA GLY A 177 -20.58 5.10 1.85
C GLY A 177 -19.52 5.48 2.89
N LEU A 178 -19.91 6.15 3.97
CA LEU A 178 -19.01 6.64 5.02
C LEU A 178 -18.08 5.55 5.59
N ARG A 179 -18.58 4.30 5.68
CA ARG A 179 -17.80 3.13 6.09
C ARG A 179 -16.59 2.85 5.18
N PHE A 180 -16.75 3.03 3.87
CA PHE A 180 -15.67 2.81 2.90
C PHE A 180 -14.66 3.94 2.94
N VAL A 181 -15.11 5.17 3.21
CA VAL A 181 -14.23 6.32 3.41
C VAL A 181 -13.42 6.16 4.70
N ALA A 182 -14.04 5.71 5.78
CA ALA A 182 -13.33 5.39 7.02
C ALA A 182 -12.30 4.26 6.79
N LEU A 183 -12.69 3.17 6.10
CA LEU A 183 -11.77 2.09 5.74
C LEU A 183 -10.62 2.59 4.86
N ALA A 184 -10.91 3.43 3.86
CA ALA A 184 -9.90 4.04 3.00
C ALA A 184 -8.92 4.89 3.80
N GLY A 185 -9.41 5.72 4.74
CA GLY A 185 -8.57 6.49 5.63
C GLY A 185 -7.66 5.58 6.47
N LEU A 186 -8.21 4.57 7.15
CA LEU A 186 -7.43 3.63 7.97
C LEU A 186 -6.30 2.97 7.16
N LEU A 187 -6.61 2.50 5.94
CA LEU A 187 -5.63 1.88 5.04
C LEU A 187 -4.58 2.88 4.54
N ALA A 188 -4.97 4.11 4.22
CA ALA A 188 -4.03 5.16 3.83
C ALA A 188 -3.05 5.47 4.98
N GLY A 189 -3.55 5.62 6.20
CA GLY A 189 -2.72 5.83 7.38
C GLY A 189 -1.74 4.68 7.63
N ALA A 190 -2.21 3.43 7.53
CA ALA A 190 -1.35 2.26 7.63
C ALA A 190 -0.26 2.23 6.53
N SER A 191 -0.60 2.61 5.30
CA SER A 191 0.38 2.71 4.20
C SER A 191 1.45 3.78 4.44
N VAL A 192 1.09 4.92 5.03
CA VAL A 192 2.04 5.96 5.43
C VAL A 192 2.96 5.46 6.55
N ALA A 193 2.44 4.68 7.51
CA ALA A 193 3.25 4.05 8.54
C ALA A 193 4.26 3.05 7.95
N LEU A 194 3.83 2.23 6.98
CA LEU A 194 4.70 1.29 6.27
C LEU A 194 5.81 1.99 5.48
N LYS A 195 5.49 3.13 4.85
CA LYS A 195 6.49 3.95 4.16
C LYS A 195 6.04 5.41 4.14
N LEU A 196 6.80 6.28 4.82
CA LEU A 196 6.45 7.70 4.96
C LEU A 196 6.31 8.41 3.61
N SER A 197 6.98 7.95 2.56
CA SER A 197 6.86 8.47 1.19
C SER A 197 5.48 8.25 0.55
N ASN A 198 4.61 7.45 1.15
CA ASN A 198 3.20 7.34 0.75
C ASN A 198 2.35 8.54 1.23
N GLY A 199 2.88 9.33 2.18
CA GLY A 199 2.23 10.50 2.78
C GLY A 199 1.67 11.51 1.78
N PRO A 200 2.44 11.96 0.77
CA PRO A 200 1.96 12.91 -0.24
C PRO A 200 0.71 12.42 -0.99
N VAL A 201 0.64 11.14 -1.35
CA VAL A 201 -0.52 10.58 -2.03
C VAL A 201 -1.71 10.43 -1.07
N ALA A 202 -1.46 9.99 0.17
CA ALA A 202 -2.51 9.92 1.20
C ALA A 202 -3.12 11.31 1.50
N ALA A 203 -2.30 12.37 1.46
CA ALA A 203 -2.75 13.76 1.65
C ALA A 203 -3.66 14.28 0.52
N ALA A 204 -3.69 13.62 -0.65
CA ALA A 204 -4.59 13.97 -1.74
C ALA A 204 -6.00 13.34 -1.60
N LEU A 205 -6.15 12.29 -0.78
CA LEU A 205 -7.45 11.60 -0.61
C LEU A 205 -8.59 12.49 -0.08
N PRO A 206 -8.37 13.44 0.84
CA PRO A 206 -9.38 14.41 1.25
C PRO A 206 -10.04 15.16 0.08
N VAL A 207 -9.26 15.48 -0.97
CA VAL A 207 -9.78 16.11 -2.18
C VAL A 207 -10.74 15.19 -2.91
N ILE A 208 -10.40 13.90 -3.03
CA ILE A 208 -11.27 12.89 -3.65
C ILE A 208 -12.58 12.74 -2.87
N TRP A 209 -12.50 12.68 -1.54
CA TRP A 209 -13.68 12.57 -0.68
C TRP A 209 -14.60 13.80 -0.74
N SER A 210 -14.03 14.97 -1.08
CA SER A 210 -14.79 16.20 -1.27
C SER A 210 -15.64 16.20 -2.55
N PHE A 211 -15.30 15.37 -3.55
CA PHE A 211 -16.02 15.28 -4.82
C PHE A 211 -17.29 14.42 -4.77
N GLY A 212 -17.64 13.89 -3.60
CA GLY A 212 -18.89 13.13 -3.43
C GLY A 212 -20.12 13.93 -3.88
N ALA A 213 -21.06 13.24 -4.52
CA ALA A 213 -22.40 13.76 -4.76
C ALA A 213 -23.11 14.07 -3.42
N GLY A 214 -23.83 15.19 -3.36
CA GLY A 214 -24.63 15.62 -2.20
C GLY A 214 -24.36 17.04 -1.72
N ALA A 215 -25.04 17.43 -0.64
CA ALA A 215 -24.88 18.74 -0.01
C ALA A 215 -23.45 18.97 0.52
N VAL A 216 -23.05 20.24 0.60
CA VAL A 216 -21.72 20.67 1.11
C VAL A 216 -21.42 20.08 2.49
N ALA A 217 -22.41 20.01 3.38
CA ALA A 217 -22.25 19.40 4.71
C ALA A 217 -21.89 17.91 4.66
N SER A 218 -22.43 17.15 3.69
CA SER A 218 -22.11 15.73 3.50
C SER A 218 -20.68 15.55 3.00
N ARG A 219 -20.20 16.45 2.14
CA ARG A 219 -18.81 16.45 1.65
C ARG A 219 -17.82 16.71 2.78
N TRP A 220 -18.09 17.73 3.60
CA TRP A 220 -17.29 18.02 4.79
C TRP A 220 -17.28 16.88 5.79
N ARG A 221 -18.44 16.26 6.07
CA ARG A 221 -18.52 15.08 6.94
C ARG A 221 -17.66 13.93 6.42
N THR A 222 -17.74 13.65 5.13
CA THR A 222 -16.99 12.56 4.49
C THR A 222 -15.49 12.82 4.58
N MET A 223 -15.06 14.04 4.26
CA MET A 223 -13.66 14.46 4.36
C MET A 223 -13.15 14.38 5.80
N ALA A 224 -13.91 14.90 6.78
CA ALA A 224 -13.53 14.87 8.19
C ALA A 224 -13.37 13.44 8.71
N VAL A 225 -14.32 12.55 8.39
CA VAL A 225 -14.23 11.13 8.78
C VAL A 225 -13.03 10.45 8.15
N GLY A 226 -12.77 10.69 6.85
CA GLY A 226 -11.61 10.13 6.17
C GLY A 226 -10.29 10.61 6.78
N ILE A 227 -10.15 11.93 7.07
CA ILE A 227 -8.95 12.50 7.70
C ILE A 227 -8.70 11.89 9.09
N VAL A 228 -9.75 11.84 9.93
CA VAL A 228 -9.65 11.23 11.27
C VAL A 228 -9.26 9.76 11.15
N ALA A 229 -9.88 9.01 10.23
CA ALA A 229 -9.54 7.63 9.99
C ALA A 229 -8.10 7.43 9.51
N THR A 230 -7.57 8.32 8.66
CA THR A 230 -6.15 8.31 8.28
C THR A 230 -5.23 8.49 9.48
N GLY A 231 -5.52 9.46 10.35
CA GLY A 231 -4.76 9.66 11.59
C GLY A 231 -4.79 8.43 12.50
N LEU A 232 -5.96 7.80 12.65
CA LEU A 232 -6.12 6.57 13.42
C LEU A 232 -5.35 5.40 12.81
N GLY A 233 -5.44 5.18 11.50
CA GLY A 233 -4.74 4.09 10.81
C GLY A 233 -3.22 4.21 10.93
N PHE A 234 -2.69 5.43 10.81
CA PHE A 234 -1.28 5.72 11.04
C PHE A 234 -0.89 5.43 12.49
N THR A 235 -1.64 5.97 13.46
CA THR A 235 -1.34 5.82 14.89
C THR A 235 -1.40 4.36 15.34
N MET A 236 -2.41 3.61 14.91
CA MET A 236 -2.55 2.19 15.24
C MET A 236 -1.39 1.36 14.69
N SER A 237 -0.86 1.73 13.53
CA SER A 237 0.24 1.00 12.89
C SER A 237 1.61 1.41 13.44
N TYR A 238 1.82 2.71 13.66
CA TYR A 238 3.14 3.29 13.89
C TYR A 238 3.45 3.59 15.37
N SER A 239 2.45 3.68 16.24
CA SER A 239 2.61 4.18 17.63
C SER A 239 3.71 3.49 18.41
N TYR A 240 3.79 2.16 18.37
CA TYR A 240 4.84 1.40 19.06
C TYR A 240 6.25 1.82 18.61
N TRP A 241 6.48 1.88 17.30
CA TRP A 241 7.79 2.23 16.75
C TRP A 241 8.12 3.71 16.98
N GLY A 242 7.14 4.59 16.79
CA GLY A 242 7.30 6.02 17.09
C GLY A 242 7.59 6.27 18.57
N TRP A 243 7.04 5.46 19.48
CA TRP A 243 7.37 5.52 20.90
C TRP A 243 8.81 5.11 21.18
N LEU A 244 9.31 4.03 20.57
CA LEU A 244 10.72 3.63 20.71
C LEU A 244 11.68 4.72 20.20
N LEU A 245 11.35 5.37 19.09
CA LEU A 245 12.14 6.49 18.58
C LEU A 245 12.04 7.74 19.46
N TRP A 246 10.90 7.94 20.12
CA TRP A 246 10.74 8.98 21.12
C TRP A 246 11.62 8.72 22.35
N GLU A 247 11.68 7.49 22.85
CA GLU A 247 12.60 7.11 23.94
C GLU A 247 14.06 7.31 23.53
N TYR A 248 14.42 6.92 22.30
CA TYR A 248 15.80 6.99 21.82
C TYR A 248 16.29 8.42 21.51
N ALA A 249 15.47 9.24 20.85
CA ALA A 249 15.91 10.53 20.30
C ALA A 249 14.95 11.70 20.57
N GLY A 250 13.86 11.47 21.29
CA GLY A 250 12.84 12.50 21.54
C GLY A 250 12.20 12.99 20.24
N ASN A 251 12.09 12.11 19.24
CA ASN A 251 11.52 12.39 17.94
C ASN A 251 10.91 11.10 17.37
N PRO A 252 9.58 11.01 17.21
CA PRO A 252 8.93 9.77 16.80
C PRO A 252 9.16 9.42 15.33
N VAL A 253 9.73 10.33 14.52
CA VAL A 253 10.07 10.10 13.11
C VAL A 253 11.56 10.38 12.85
N TYR A 254 12.40 10.18 13.86
CA TYR A 254 13.84 10.38 13.77
C TYR A 254 14.44 9.67 12.53
N PRO A 255 15.39 10.30 11.80
CA PRO A 255 16.01 11.61 12.04
C PRO A 255 15.28 12.80 11.42
N PHE A 256 14.10 12.59 10.82
CA PHE A 256 13.39 13.63 10.09
C PHE A 256 12.77 14.67 11.03
N CYS A 257 12.65 15.92 10.56
CA CYS A 257 11.95 16.99 11.28
C CYS A 257 12.44 17.22 12.72
N ASN A 258 13.72 16.97 13.04
CA ASN A 258 14.20 17.03 14.42
C ASN A 258 13.98 18.41 15.09
N ALA A 259 14.07 19.50 14.31
CA ALA A 259 13.78 20.84 14.79
C ALA A 259 12.30 21.04 15.17
N CYS A 260 11.37 20.36 14.49
CA CYS A 260 9.93 20.43 14.79
C CYS A 260 9.58 19.82 16.15
N PHE A 261 10.37 18.85 16.62
CA PHE A 261 10.17 18.18 17.90
C PHE A 261 10.93 18.82 19.07
N GLN A 262 11.81 19.81 18.81
CA GLN A 262 12.54 20.50 19.87
C GLN A 262 11.60 21.15 20.92
N PRO A 263 10.56 21.93 20.54
CA PRO A 263 9.67 22.55 21.52
C PRO A 263 8.91 21.51 22.36
N VAL A 264 8.61 20.35 21.77
CA VAL A 264 7.91 19.26 22.47
C VAL A 264 8.82 18.60 23.50
N ARG A 265 10.10 18.38 23.15
CA ARG A 265 11.11 17.88 24.09
C ARG A 265 11.30 18.83 25.27
N ASP A 266 11.43 20.12 25.00
CA ASP A 266 11.62 21.15 26.03
C ASP A 266 10.42 21.22 26.98
N LEU A 267 9.21 21.20 26.43
CA LEU A 267 7.96 21.21 27.20
C LEU A 267 7.82 19.97 28.10
N LEU A 268 8.17 18.80 27.58
CA LEU A 268 8.07 17.53 28.30
C LEU A 268 9.28 17.24 29.20
N GLY A 269 10.29 18.12 29.21
CA GLY A 269 11.53 17.90 29.94
C GLY A 269 12.27 16.63 29.52
N TRP A 270 12.15 16.24 28.25
CA TRP A 270 12.78 15.03 27.72
C TRP A 270 14.30 15.12 27.84
N LYS A 271 14.93 14.01 28.26
CA LYS A 271 16.38 13.87 28.37
C LYS A 271 16.82 12.56 27.69
N PRO A 272 17.93 12.58 26.94
CA PRO A 272 18.48 11.40 26.27
C PRO A 272 19.03 10.36 27.26
#